data_AF-A0A9P7XA59-F1
#
_entry.id   AF-A0A9P7XA59-F1
#
_cell.length_a   1.000
_cell.length_b   1.000
_cell.length_c   1.000
_cell.angle_alpha   90.00
_cell.angle_beta   90.00
_cell.angle_gamma   90.00
#
_symmetry.space_group_name_H-M   'P 1'
#
loop_
_entity.id
_entity.type
_entity.pdbx_description
1 polymer ?
#
loop_
_entity_poly.entity_id
_entity_poly.type
_entity_poly.pdbx_seq_one_letter_code
_entity_poly.pdbx_strand_id
1 'polypeptide(L)'
;MSSSLLMSETNEPSYEDFLKHLPVLDAVCKETLRVYPSITKSTRVAVLDDIIPLRFPITSPKTGKTITSIEVRAGQIIEINHMAINRSRSVWGPDAAEWKPERWLSSKGNRGSLPASSSVSHGWNGMTTFLEGPRMCIGMRLALFEHKVMVSELIKAFEFLPDAKVESLASVTNFTTPHVVGGSREDGMQLPLRVRCI
;
A
#
# COMPACT_ATOMS: atom_id res chain seq x y z
N MET A 1 26.65 -26.79 28.53
CA MET A 1 25.46 -27.36 27.85
C MET A 1 24.37 -26.29 27.88
N SER A 2 23.88 -25.66 26.83
CA SER A 2 24.05 -25.77 25.38
C SER A 2 23.91 -24.34 24.84
N SER A 3 25.01 -23.78 24.33
CA SER A 3 24.99 -22.56 23.49
C SER A 3 24.76 -23.04 22.07
N SER A 4 23.52 -22.99 21.60
CA SER A 4 23.17 -23.39 20.24
C SER A 4 21.87 -22.71 19.80
N LEU A 5 21.92 -21.37 19.73
CA LEU A 5 21.14 -20.62 18.76
C LEU A 5 22.17 -19.86 17.95
N LEU A 6 22.41 -20.37 16.75
CA LEU A 6 23.27 -19.80 15.72
C LEU A 6 22.84 -18.35 15.49
N MET A 7 23.48 -17.40 16.15
CA MET A 7 23.66 -16.08 15.54
C MET A 7 24.58 -16.32 14.35
N SER A 8 24.16 -15.93 13.15
CA SER A 8 25.04 -15.93 11.98
C SER A 8 26.35 -15.22 12.34
N GLU A 9 27.47 -15.73 11.84
CA GLU A 9 28.81 -15.13 12.05
C GLU A 9 28.91 -13.69 11.52
N THR A 10 27.96 -13.29 10.67
CA THR A 10 27.68 -11.91 10.28
C THR A 10 26.49 -11.41 11.09
N ASN A 11 26.55 -10.22 11.69
CA ASN A 11 25.44 -9.59 12.43
C ASN A 11 24.29 -9.13 11.49
N GLU A 12 24.05 -9.91 10.43
CA GLU A 12 23.13 -9.65 9.33
C GLU A 12 21.85 -10.48 9.50
N PRO A 13 20.66 -9.87 9.32
CA PRO A 13 19.41 -10.60 9.45
C PRO A 13 19.24 -11.65 8.33
N SER A 14 18.78 -12.84 8.70
CA SER A 14 18.40 -13.89 7.76
C SER A 14 17.06 -13.60 7.07
N TYR A 15 16.74 -14.36 6.03
CA TYR A 15 15.41 -14.31 5.38
C TYR A 15 14.26 -14.53 6.37
N GLU A 16 14.40 -15.46 7.32
CA GLU A 16 13.39 -15.76 8.33
C GLU A 16 13.20 -14.60 9.32
N ASP A 17 14.26 -13.86 9.62
CA ASP A 17 14.20 -12.67 10.49
C ASP A 17 13.31 -11.58 9.87
N PHE A 18 13.47 -11.32 8.58
CA PHE A 18 12.62 -10.38 7.82
C PHE A 18 11.15 -10.81 7.74
N LEU A 19 10.86 -12.11 7.89
CA LEU A 19 9.49 -12.62 7.87
C LEU A 19 8.81 -12.56 9.24
N LYS A 20 9.52 -12.91 10.32
CA LYS A 20 8.87 -13.20 11.62
C LYS A 20 9.29 -12.29 12.76
N HIS A 21 10.47 -11.68 12.70
CA HIS A 21 11.10 -11.08 13.89
C HIS A 21 11.16 -9.55 13.87
N LEU A 22 10.65 -8.90 12.82
CA LEU A 22 10.68 -7.45 12.65
C LEU A 22 9.28 -6.83 12.49
N PRO A 23 8.43 -6.84 13.54
CA PRO A 23 7.03 -6.40 13.44
C PRO A 23 6.88 -4.92 13.11
N VAL A 24 7.78 -4.05 13.60
CA VAL A 24 7.76 -2.61 13.29
C VAL A 24 8.11 -2.37 11.82
N LEU A 25 9.14 -3.04 11.31
CA LEU A 25 9.51 -2.95 9.89
C LEU A 25 8.37 -3.46 9.00
N ASP A 26 7.74 -4.57 9.36
CA ASP A 26 6.60 -5.12 8.65
C ASP A 26 5.40 -4.15 8.64
N ALA A 27 5.11 -3.52 9.78
CA ALA A 27 4.09 -2.49 9.91
C ALA A 27 4.36 -1.26 9.04
N VAL A 28 5.61 -0.77 9.04
CA VAL A 28 6.07 0.33 8.19
C VAL A 28 5.92 0.00 6.71
N CYS A 29 6.34 -1.20 6.28
CA CYS A 29 6.24 -1.63 4.90
C CYS A 29 4.77 -1.74 4.45
N LYS A 30 3.92 -2.37 5.28
CA LYS A 30 2.47 -2.52 5.00
C LYS A 30 1.79 -1.18 4.87
N GLU A 31 2.03 -0.26 5.81
CA GLU A 31 1.38 1.04 5.78
C GLU A 31 1.89 1.91 4.63
N THR A 32 3.18 1.84 4.33
CA THR A 32 3.77 2.53 3.18
C THR A 32 3.13 2.04 1.88
N LEU A 33 2.99 0.73 1.68
CA LEU A 33 2.38 0.17 0.47
C LEU A 33 0.85 0.32 0.43
N ARG A 34 0.19 0.50 1.58
CA ARG A 34 -1.24 0.83 1.66
C ARG A 34 -1.46 2.25 1.16
N VAL A 35 -0.77 3.21 1.78
CA VAL A 35 -0.96 4.63 1.49
C VAL A 35 -0.34 4.95 0.13
N TYR A 36 0.88 4.52 -0.14
CA TYR A 36 1.65 4.86 -1.34
C TYR A 36 1.94 3.61 -2.19
N PRO A 37 0.91 3.01 -2.84
CA PRO A 37 1.15 1.87 -3.71
C PRO A 37 2.03 2.29 -4.91
N SER A 38 2.96 1.43 -5.33
CA SER A 38 3.83 1.74 -6.48
C SER A 38 3.04 1.98 -7.76
N ILE A 39 1.93 1.24 -7.95
CA ILE A 39 0.97 1.43 -9.05
C ILE A 39 -0.35 1.92 -8.46
N THR A 40 -0.81 3.09 -8.88
CA THR A 40 -1.97 3.75 -8.28
C THR A 40 -3.30 3.22 -8.83
N LYS A 41 -3.31 2.76 -10.08
CA LYS A 41 -4.48 2.19 -10.75
C LYS A 41 -4.10 1.10 -11.75
N SER A 42 -5.02 0.18 -12.01
CA SER A 42 -4.93 -0.79 -13.10
C SER A 42 -6.17 -0.77 -13.97
N THR A 43 -6.01 -1.22 -15.22
CA THR A 43 -7.07 -1.15 -16.24
C THR A 43 -7.50 -2.56 -16.64
N ARG A 44 -8.80 -2.72 -16.91
CA ARG A 44 -9.41 -3.90 -17.52
C ARG A 44 -10.27 -3.48 -18.70
N VAL A 45 -10.50 -4.41 -19.63
CA VAL A 45 -11.45 -4.23 -20.73
C VAL A 45 -12.48 -5.34 -20.61
N ALA A 46 -13.76 -4.99 -20.57
CA ALA A 46 -14.84 -5.97 -20.56
C ALA A 46 -14.86 -6.69 -21.91
N VAL A 47 -14.81 -8.02 -21.90
CA VAL A 47 -14.82 -8.84 -23.13
C VAL A 47 -16.25 -9.00 -23.67
N LEU A 48 -17.23 -8.96 -22.78
CA LEU A 48 -18.66 -9.13 -23.06
C LEU A 48 -19.47 -8.21 -22.13
N ASP A 49 -20.74 -8.00 -22.47
CA ASP A 49 -21.68 -7.26 -21.63
C ASP A 49 -21.91 -8.00 -20.31
N ASP A 50 -21.78 -7.29 -19.18
CA ASP A 50 -21.87 -7.88 -17.85
C ASP A 50 -22.48 -6.90 -16.84
N ILE A 51 -22.88 -7.41 -15.68
CA ILE A 51 -23.43 -6.65 -14.57
C ILE A 51 -22.59 -6.90 -13.32
N ILE A 52 -21.78 -5.91 -12.94
CA ILE A 52 -20.89 -6.00 -11.78
C ILE A 52 -21.69 -5.66 -10.51
N PRO A 53 -21.88 -6.60 -9.57
CA PRO A 53 -22.57 -6.31 -8.32
C PRO A 53 -21.70 -5.43 -7.41
N LEU A 54 -22.32 -4.44 -6.77
CA LEU A 54 -21.68 -3.62 -5.77
C LEU A 54 -21.79 -4.27 -4.40
N ARG A 55 -20.65 -4.43 -3.73
CA ARG A 55 -20.61 -4.86 -2.32
C ARG A 55 -21.35 -3.89 -1.41
N PHE A 56 -21.21 -2.60 -1.69
CA PHE A 56 -21.86 -1.52 -0.96
C PHE A 56 -22.74 -0.74 -1.94
N PRO A 57 -24.06 -0.70 -1.73
CA PRO A 57 -24.94 0.10 -2.57
C PRO A 57 -24.56 1.59 -2.53
N ILE A 58 -24.70 2.27 -3.66
CA ILE A 58 -24.43 3.71 -3.78
C ILE A 58 -25.70 4.46 -4.15
N THR A 59 -25.83 5.71 -3.71
CA THR A 59 -26.96 6.56 -4.09
C THR A 59 -26.57 7.42 -5.28
N SER A 60 -27.37 7.36 -6.35
CA SER A 60 -27.21 8.24 -7.52
C SER A 60 -27.43 9.70 -7.12
N PRO A 61 -26.45 10.59 -7.31
CA PRO A 61 -26.63 12.02 -7.02
C PRO A 61 -27.68 12.69 -7.90
N LYS A 62 -27.91 12.15 -9.11
CA LYS A 62 -28.85 12.73 -10.09
C LYS A 62 -30.29 12.29 -9.86
N THR A 63 -30.50 11.04 -9.42
CA THR A 63 -31.84 10.43 -9.38
C THR A 63 -32.28 10.04 -7.97
N GLY A 64 -31.39 10.11 -6.98
CA GLY A 64 -31.64 9.64 -5.60
C GLY A 64 -31.85 8.13 -5.48
N LYS A 65 -31.79 7.38 -6.58
CA LYS A 65 -32.01 5.92 -6.58
C LYS A 65 -30.78 5.20 -6.04
N THR A 66 -31.04 4.14 -5.27
CA THR A 66 -30.03 3.19 -4.84
C THR A 66 -29.59 2.33 -6.02
N ILE A 67 -28.28 2.28 -6.25
CA ILE A 67 -27.62 1.47 -7.26
C ILE A 67 -26.90 0.32 -6.53
N THR A 68 -27.21 -0.91 -6.90
CA THR A 68 -26.62 -2.13 -6.33
C THR A 68 -25.72 -2.87 -7.32
N SER A 69 -25.68 -2.44 -8.59
CA SER A 69 -24.84 -3.02 -9.63
C SER A 69 -24.47 -1.98 -10.69
N ILE A 70 -23.41 -2.27 -11.44
CA ILE A 70 -22.93 -1.45 -12.55
C ILE A 70 -22.97 -2.31 -13.82
N GLU A 71 -23.74 -1.88 -14.80
CA GLU A 71 -23.73 -2.47 -16.14
C GLU A 71 -22.45 -2.05 -16.89
N VAL A 72 -21.78 -3.02 -17.51
CA VAL A 72 -20.61 -2.80 -18.36
C VAL A 72 -20.84 -3.41 -19.72
N ARG A 73 -20.39 -2.73 -20.77
CA ARG A 73 -20.50 -3.21 -22.16
C ARG A 73 -19.21 -3.84 -22.65
N ALA A 74 -19.31 -4.76 -23.60
CA ALA A 74 -18.15 -5.28 -24.32
C ALA A 74 -17.31 -4.12 -24.89
N GLY A 75 -15.99 -4.20 -24.70
CA GLY A 75 -15.03 -3.14 -25.07
C GLY A 75 -14.92 -2.00 -24.06
N GLN A 76 -15.76 -1.94 -23.03
CA GLN A 76 -15.70 -0.88 -22.02
C GLN A 76 -14.42 -1.00 -21.17
N ILE A 77 -13.71 0.12 -21.04
CA ILE A 77 -12.53 0.25 -20.19
C ILE A 77 -12.98 0.46 -18.74
N ILE A 78 -12.43 -0.33 -17.83
CA ILE A 78 -12.68 -0.29 -16.38
C ILE A 78 -11.37 0.07 -15.68
N GLU A 79 -11.35 1.18 -14.96
CA GLU A 79 -10.22 1.58 -14.12
C GLU A 79 -10.46 1.18 -12.66
N ILE A 80 -9.49 0.48 -12.07
CA ILE A 80 -9.48 0.10 -10.67
C ILE A 80 -8.44 0.96 -9.96
N ASN A 81 -8.91 1.88 -9.11
CA ASN A 81 -8.02 2.81 -8.41
C ASN A 81 -7.59 2.23 -7.04
N HIS A 82 -6.40 1.62 -7.02
CA HIS A 82 -5.84 0.96 -5.85
C HIS A 82 -5.55 1.95 -4.72
N MET A 83 -5.02 3.13 -5.05
CA MET A 83 -4.72 4.16 -4.06
C MET A 83 -6.00 4.66 -3.37
N ALA A 84 -7.08 4.88 -4.12
CA ALA A 84 -8.36 5.28 -3.57
C ALA A 84 -9.00 4.19 -2.71
N ILE A 85 -8.96 2.93 -3.16
CA ILE A 85 -9.49 1.79 -2.38
C ILE A 85 -8.72 1.63 -1.06
N ASN A 86 -7.39 1.67 -1.11
CA ASN A 86 -6.54 1.51 0.06
C ASN A 86 -6.62 2.70 1.04
N ARG A 87 -7.08 3.86 0.60
CA ARG A 87 -7.29 5.08 1.42
C ARG A 87 -8.78 5.41 1.63
N SER A 88 -9.69 4.50 1.29
CA SER A 88 -11.12 4.76 1.43
C SER A 88 -11.50 4.86 2.91
N ARG A 89 -12.08 5.99 3.31
CA ARG A 89 -12.53 6.19 4.70
C ARG A 89 -13.63 5.23 5.14
N SER A 90 -14.47 4.77 4.19
CA SER A 90 -15.52 3.81 4.48
C SER A 90 -14.99 2.42 4.85
N VAL A 91 -13.74 2.12 4.46
CA VAL A 91 -13.08 0.84 4.74
C VAL A 91 -12.06 1.02 5.85
N TRP A 92 -11.12 1.95 5.69
CA TRP A 92 -9.95 2.13 6.54
C TRP A 92 -10.13 3.15 7.68
N GLY A 93 -11.32 3.72 7.82
CA GLY A 93 -11.64 4.68 8.87
C GLY A 93 -11.29 6.14 8.55
N PRO A 94 -11.53 7.07 9.47
CA PRO A 94 -11.33 8.51 9.23
C PRO A 94 -9.86 8.86 8.92
N ASP A 95 -8.91 8.13 9.50
CA ASP A 95 -7.47 8.30 9.32
C ASP A 95 -6.90 7.53 8.10
N ALA A 96 -7.76 7.10 7.17
CA ALA A 96 -7.36 6.26 6.03
C ALA A 96 -6.30 6.89 5.11
N ALA A 97 -6.22 8.23 5.05
CA ALA A 97 -5.22 8.93 4.25
C ALA A 97 -3.91 9.19 5.00
N GLU A 98 -3.88 8.95 6.30
CA GLU A 98 -2.70 9.16 7.14
C GLU A 98 -1.78 7.93 7.07
N TRP A 99 -0.47 8.18 7.13
CA TRP A 99 0.53 7.13 7.25
C TRP A 99 0.75 6.81 8.72
N LYS A 100 0.20 5.69 9.19
CA LYS A 100 0.17 5.27 10.60
C LYS A 100 0.55 3.79 10.75
N PRO A 101 1.87 3.46 10.75
CA PRO A 101 2.34 2.07 10.84
C PRO A 101 1.77 1.30 12.04
N GLU A 102 1.51 1.98 13.15
CA GLU A 102 0.98 1.41 14.38
C GLU A 102 -0.37 0.71 14.17
N ARG A 103 -1.09 1.01 13.08
CA ARG A 103 -2.30 0.30 12.66
C ARG A 103 -2.08 -1.21 12.53
N TRP A 104 -0.88 -1.62 12.14
CA TRP A 104 -0.52 -3.03 11.91
C TRP A 104 0.06 -3.71 13.15
N LEU A 105 0.37 -2.93 14.20
CA LEU A 105 0.93 -3.45 15.44
C LEU A 105 -0.21 -3.84 16.39
N SER A 106 -0.36 -5.15 16.63
CA SER A 106 -1.35 -5.65 17.59
C SER A 106 -0.91 -5.32 19.03
N SER A 107 -1.54 -4.34 19.67
CA SER A 107 -1.53 -4.31 21.14
C SER A 107 -2.53 -5.36 21.64
N LYS A 108 -2.04 -6.46 22.20
CA LYS A 108 -2.79 -7.47 22.98
C LYS A 108 -4.31 -7.51 22.70
N GLY A 109 -4.71 -8.18 21.60
CA GLY A 109 -6.11 -8.49 21.32
C GLY A 109 -6.94 -7.37 20.66
N ASN A 110 -6.39 -6.17 20.46
CA ASN A 110 -7.11 -5.09 19.80
C ASN A 110 -6.77 -5.03 18.30
N ARG A 111 -7.63 -5.64 17.45
CA ARG A 111 -7.69 -5.35 16.00
C ARG A 111 -8.32 -3.97 15.71
N GLY A 112 -8.43 -3.09 16.71
CA GLY A 112 -9.34 -1.94 16.72
C GLY A 112 -9.12 -0.88 15.65
N SER A 113 -8.02 -0.91 14.90
CA SER A 113 -7.74 0.04 13.80
C SER A 113 -7.74 -0.61 12.40
N LEU A 114 -7.84 -1.95 12.33
CA LEU A 114 -7.92 -2.67 11.06
C LEU A 114 -9.40 -2.89 10.68
N PRO A 115 -9.74 -2.75 9.39
CA PRO A 115 -11.10 -3.01 8.95
C PRO A 115 -11.54 -4.45 9.19
N ALA A 116 -12.86 -4.68 9.27
CA ALA A 116 -13.40 -6.03 9.24
C ALA A 116 -13.00 -6.74 7.93
N SER A 117 -12.71 -8.04 7.99
CA SER A 117 -12.37 -8.85 6.80
C SER A 117 -13.48 -8.80 5.74
N SER A 118 -14.74 -8.64 6.17
CA SER A 118 -15.91 -8.47 5.32
C SER A 118 -16.02 -7.10 4.66
N SER A 119 -15.08 -6.20 4.87
CA SER A 119 -15.08 -4.85 4.27
C SER A 119 -13.89 -4.58 3.35
N VAL A 120 -12.87 -5.45 3.36
CA VAL A 120 -11.63 -5.30 2.61
C VAL A 120 -11.57 -6.22 1.39
N SER A 121 -10.64 -5.94 0.50
CA SER A 121 -10.26 -6.79 -0.63
C SER A 121 -9.72 -8.15 -0.13
N HIS A 122 -9.80 -9.21 -0.94
CA HIS A 122 -9.12 -10.48 -0.62
C HIS A 122 -7.64 -10.48 -1.07
N GLY A 123 -7.14 -9.34 -1.54
CA GLY A 123 -5.73 -9.14 -1.80
C GLY A 123 -4.88 -9.17 -0.52
N TRP A 124 -3.59 -8.95 -0.70
CA TRP A 124 -2.60 -9.01 0.37
C TRP A 124 -2.96 -8.07 1.54
N ASN A 125 -3.20 -8.64 2.72
CA ASN A 125 -3.60 -7.92 3.94
C ASN A 125 -4.81 -6.98 3.76
N GLY A 126 -5.78 -7.35 2.92
CA GLY A 126 -6.95 -6.50 2.69
C GLY A 126 -6.74 -5.36 1.70
N MET A 127 -5.58 -5.29 1.06
CA MET A 127 -5.18 -4.23 0.13
C MET A 127 -5.18 -4.71 -1.31
N THR A 128 -5.28 -3.74 -2.23
CA THR A 128 -5.22 -3.99 -3.68
C THR A 128 -3.87 -3.61 -4.30
N THR A 129 -2.85 -3.29 -3.50
CA THR A 129 -1.51 -2.86 -3.97
C THR A 129 -0.83 -3.87 -4.88
N PHE A 130 -1.03 -5.16 -4.61
CA PHE A 130 -0.52 -6.26 -5.44
C PHE A 130 -1.63 -6.93 -6.27
N LEU A 131 -2.72 -6.20 -6.53
CA LEU A 131 -3.95 -6.72 -7.14
C LEU A 131 -4.61 -7.84 -6.32
N GLU A 132 -5.66 -8.42 -6.89
CA GLU A 132 -6.42 -9.53 -6.31
C GLU A 132 -6.75 -10.54 -7.43
N GLY A 133 -6.98 -11.79 -7.05
CA GLY A 133 -7.43 -12.85 -7.96
C GLY A 133 -6.34 -13.39 -8.89
N PRO A 134 -6.69 -13.95 -10.06
CA PRO A 134 -5.75 -14.63 -10.96
C PRO A 134 -4.63 -13.74 -11.52
N ARG A 135 -4.78 -12.41 -11.44
CA ARG A 135 -3.80 -11.43 -11.88
C ARG A 135 -3.06 -10.77 -10.71
N MET A 136 -3.13 -11.35 -9.52
CA MET A 136 -2.30 -10.94 -8.38
C MET A 136 -0.82 -10.98 -8.76
N CYS A 137 -0.04 -10.00 -8.28
CA CYS A 137 1.37 -9.88 -8.59
C CYS A 137 2.15 -11.12 -8.13
N ILE A 138 2.73 -11.84 -9.09
CA ILE A 138 3.58 -13.02 -8.81
C ILE A 138 4.85 -12.64 -8.03
N GLY A 139 5.35 -11.42 -8.23
CA GLY A 139 6.54 -10.89 -7.54
C GLY A 139 6.28 -10.33 -6.15
N MET A 140 5.04 -10.39 -5.64
CA MET A 140 4.67 -9.77 -4.35
C MET A 140 5.60 -10.16 -3.21
N ARG A 141 5.91 -11.46 -3.05
CA ARG A 141 6.75 -11.93 -1.95
C ARG A 141 8.20 -11.41 -2.06
N LEU A 142 8.75 -11.40 -3.27
CA LEU A 142 10.09 -10.89 -3.54
C LEU A 142 10.15 -9.38 -3.27
N ALA A 143 9.20 -8.61 -3.82
CA ALA A 143 9.14 -7.16 -3.63
C ALA A 143 9.03 -6.78 -2.15
N LEU A 144 8.23 -7.51 -1.37
CA LEU A 144 8.13 -7.30 0.08
C LEU A 144 9.43 -7.60 0.82
N PHE A 145 10.13 -8.66 0.42
CA PHE A 145 11.42 -9.01 1.00
C PHE A 145 12.49 -7.95 0.68
N GLU A 146 12.65 -7.60 -0.60
CA GLU A 146 13.60 -6.58 -1.04
C GLU A 146 13.33 -5.22 -0.41
N HIS A 147 12.06 -4.83 -0.28
CA HIS A 147 11.67 -3.59 0.38
C HIS A 147 12.12 -3.58 1.85
N LYS A 148 11.90 -4.68 2.58
CA LYS A 148 12.33 -4.80 3.98
C LYS A 148 13.85 -4.76 4.11
N VAL A 149 14.58 -5.46 3.25
CA VAL A 149 16.04 -5.46 3.23
C VAL A 149 16.57 -4.05 2.97
N MET A 150 16.09 -3.38 1.91
CA MET A 150 16.52 -2.02 1.58
C MET A 150 16.27 -1.05 2.73
N VAL A 151 15.07 -1.06 3.31
CA VAL A 151 14.76 -0.16 4.44
C VAL A 151 15.65 -0.46 5.64
N SER A 152 15.85 -1.74 5.99
CA SER A 152 16.74 -2.16 7.08
C SER A 152 18.17 -1.66 6.89
N GLU A 153 18.74 -1.84 5.71
CA GLU A 153 20.13 -1.45 5.46
C GLU A 153 20.30 0.07 5.40
N LEU A 154 19.33 0.79 4.82
CA LEU A 154 19.38 2.25 4.76
C LEU A 154 19.32 2.89 6.15
N ILE A 155 18.43 2.43 7.04
CA ILE A 155 18.29 3.04 8.38
C ILE A 155 19.43 2.65 9.34
N LYS A 156 20.16 1.56 9.06
CA LYS A 156 21.38 1.20 9.82
C LYS A 156 22.56 2.09 9.45
N ALA A 157 22.68 2.45 8.18
CA ALA A 157 23.82 3.19 7.66
C ALA A 157 23.62 4.70 7.66
N PHE A 158 22.37 5.17 7.57
CA PHE A 158 22.07 6.58 7.35
C PHE A 158 20.96 7.11 8.24
N GLU A 159 21.08 8.39 8.57
CA GLU A 159 20.02 9.23 9.09
C GLU A 159 19.49 10.13 7.98
N PHE A 160 18.17 10.15 7.81
CA PHE A 160 17.48 10.96 6.82
C PHE A 160 16.72 12.09 7.50
N LEU A 161 17.00 13.33 7.09
CA LEU A 161 16.32 14.53 7.57
C LEU A 161 15.57 15.19 6.40
N PRO A 162 14.26 15.47 6.55
CA PRO A 162 13.51 16.15 5.50
C PRO A 162 13.99 17.60 5.36
N ASP A 163 14.23 18.02 4.12
CA ASP A 163 14.62 19.41 3.79
C ASP A 163 13.48 20.25 3.25
N ALA A 164 12.43 19.59 2.77
CA ALA A 164 11.19 20.23 2.35
C ALA A 164 10.00 19.34 2.70
N LYS A 165 8.82 19.94 2.72
CA LYS A 165 7.57 19.19 2.79
C LYS A 165 7.31 18.54 1.44
N VAL A 166 7.23 17.21 1.41
CA VAL A 166 7.00 16.41 0.20
C VAL A 166 5.64 15.74 0.28
N GLU A 167 4.94 15.69 -0.85
CA GLU A 167 3.73 14.91 -1.04
C GLU A 167 3.92 13.88 -2.16
N SER A 168 3.31 12.71 -2.00
CA SER A 168 3.35 11.65 -3.00
C SER A 168 2.08 11.70 -3.85
N LEU A 169 2.25 12.02 -5.13
CA LEU A 169 1.17 12.15 -6.10
C LEU A 169 1.15 10.96 -7.06
N ALA A 170 -0.03 10.63 -7.56
CA ALA A 170 -0.16 9.75 -8.71
C ALA A 170 0.40 10.47 -9.95
N SER A 171 1.48 9.94 -10.52
CA SER A 171 2.07 10.43 -11.76
C SER A 171 1.18 10.10 -12.96
N VAL A 172 1.37 10.84 -14.06
CA VAL A 172 0.79 10.57 -15.39
C VAL A 172 1.07 9.13 -15.84
N THR A 173 2.18 8.55 -15.39
CA THR A 173 2.60 7.16 -15.71
C THR A 173 2.02 6.09 -14.78
N ASN A 174 1.02 6.42 -13.95
CA ASN A 174 0.39 5.54 -12.95
C ASN A 174 1.31 5.10 -11.79
N PHE A 175 2.55 5.60 -11.75
CA PHE A 175 3.46 5.39 -10.62
C PHE A 175 3.25 6.45 -9.56
N THR A 176 3.44 6.09 -8.29
CA THR A 176 3.51 7.11 -7.22
C THR A 176 4.86 7.80 -7.26
N THR A 177 4.87 9.13 -7.34
CA THR A 177 6.09 9.95 -7.39
C THR A 177 6.06 11.04 -6.31
N PRO A 178 7.18 11.32 -5.64
CA PRO A 178 7.29 12.44 -4.68
C PRO A 178 7.39 13.79 -5.40
N HIS A 179 6.76 14.80 -4.80
CA HIS A 179 6.75 16.21 -5.24
C HIS A 179 6.90 17.14 -4.03
N VAL A 180 7.62 18.26 -4.18
CA VAL A 180 7.72 19.27 -3.12
C VAL A 180 6.41 20.08 -3.08
N VAL A 181 5.83 20.21 -1.88
CA VAL A 181 4.60 21.01 -1.69
C VAL A 181 4.88 22.47 -2.02
N GLY A 182 4.13 23.01 -2.97
CA GLY A 182 4.32 24.38 -3.49
C GLY A 182 5.35 24.51 -4.61
N GLY A 183 5.98 23.41 -5.05
CA GLY A 183 6.84 23.37 -6.24
C GLY A 183 6.04 23.35 -7.55
N SER A 184 6.72 23.62 -8.68
CA SER A 184 6.12 23.52 -10.01
C SER A 184 6.05 22.05 -10.45
N ARG A 185 5.00 21.69 -11.20
CA ARG A 185 4.94 20.37 -11.86
C ARG A 185 6.03 20.17 -12.91
N GLU A 186 6.59 21.27 -13.43
CA GLU A 186 7.70 21.24 -14.38
C GLU A 186 9.02 20.81 -13.72
N ASP A 187 9.13 20.99 -12.39
CA ASP A 187 10.32 20.61 -11.62
C ASP A 187 10.49 19.08 -11.52
N GLY A 188 9.47 18.32 -11.95
CA GLY A 188 9.50 16.87 -12.00
C GLY A 188 9.46 16.21 -10.64
N MET A 189 9.97 14.97 -10.57
CA MET A 189 10.02 14.19 -9.33
C MET A 189 11.11 14.73 -8.40
N GLN A 190 10.72 15.13 -7.18
CA GLN A 190 11.64 15.72 -6.21
C GLN A 190 11.45 15.11 -4.83
N LEU A 191 12.57 14.71 -4.21
CA LEU A 191 12.64 14.23 -2.83
C LEU A 191 13.91 14.80 -2.17
N PRO A 192 13.92 16.11 -1.84
CA PRO A 192 15.08 16.71 -1.19
C PRO A 192 15.22 16.15 0.24
N LEU A 193 16.37 15.52 0.51
CA LEU A 193 16.71 14.89 1.77
C LEU A 193 18.14 15.25 2.16
N ARG A 194 18.35 15.64 3.41
CA ARG A 194 19.67 15.65 4.04
C ARG A 194 19.96 14.24 4.54
N VAL A 195 21.12 13.71 4.15
CA VAL A 195 21.56 12.36 4.51
C VAL A 195 22.88 12.44 5.27
N ARG A 196 22.96 11.77 6.41
CA ARG A 196 24.17 11.64 7.24
C ARG A 196 24.50 10.16 7.46
N CYS A 197 25.76 9.76 7.35
CA CYS A 197 26.19 8.43 7.77
C CYS A 197 26.23 8.31 9.30
N ILE A 198 25.82 7.16 9.82
CA ILE A 198 25.87 6.81 11.25
C ILE A 198 27.11 5.96 11.55
#